data_AF-A0A5J6Z274-F1
#
_entry.id   AF-A0A5J6Z274-F1
#
_cell.length_a   1.000
_cell.length_b   1.000
_cell.length_c   1.000
_cell.angle_alpha   90.00
_cell.angle_beta   90.00
_cell.angle_gamma   90.00
#
_symmetry.space_group_name_H-M   'P 1'
#
loop_
_entity.id
_entity.type
_entity.pdbx_description
1 polymer ?
#
loop_
_entity_poly.entity_id
_entity_poly.type
_entity_poly.pdbx_seq_one_letter_code
_entity_poly.pdbx_strand_id
1 'polypeptide(L)' 'MDTERLETLMAAEVYWTALAMKQQGSRFYRAIGEALEAADVPNRRLIYQTWPDAVWDFYLRGLRLEAGESSPSWG' A
#
# COMPACT_ATOMS: atom_id res chain seq x y z
N MET A 1 -0.81 -13.75 -6.22
CA MET A 1 -0.40 -12.55 -6.97
C MET A 1 0.20 -13.01 -8.28
N ASP A 2 -0.15 -12.41 -9.42
CA ASP A 2 0.64 -12.56 -10.64
C ASP A 2 1.96 -11.78 -10.52
N THR A 3 2.91 -12.05 -11.43
CA THR A 3 4.24 -11.43 -11.41
C THR A 3 4.17 -9.93 -11.64
N GLU A 4 3.29 -9.47 -12.54
CA GLU A 4 3.15 -8.06 -12.91
C GLU A 4 2.69 -7.20 -11.73
N ARG A 5 1.67 -7.63 -10.99
CA ARG A 5 1.20 -6.93 -9.78
C ARG A 5 2.26 -6.90 -8.70
N LEU A 6 3.02 -8.00 -8.53
CA LEU A 6 4.10 -8.03 -7.55
C LEU A 6 5.21 -7.04 -7.92
N GLU A 7 5.65 -7.03 -9.18
CA GLU A 7 6.65 -6.07 -9.66
C GLU A 7 6.18 -4.63 -9.50
N THR A 8 4.92 -4.36 -9.83
CA THR A 8 4.28 -3.05 -9.63
C THR A 8 4.36 -2.61 -8.16
N LEU A 9 3.95 -3.47 -7.22
CA LEU A 9 3.98 -3.16 -5.78
C LEU A 9 5.41 -3.00 -5.23
N MET A 10 6.39 -3.71 -5.80
CA MET A 10 7.79 -3.59 -5.40
C MET A 10 8.45 -2.31 -5.93
N ALA A 11 7.94 -1.75 -7.03
CA ALA A 11 8.41 -0.50 -7.61
C ALA A 11 7.68 0.75 -7.07
N ALA A 12 6.46 0.58 -6.55
CA ALA A 12 5.64 1.67 -6.03
C ALA A 12 6.15 2.22 -4.69
N GLU A 13 5.82 3.49 -4.42
CA GLU A 13 6.03 4.07 -3.09
C GLU A 13 5.14 3.39 -2.05
N VAL A 14 5.78 2.73 -1.09
CA VAL A 14 5.11 1.96 -0.04
C VAL A 14 4.18 2.83 0.83
N TYR A 15 4.54 4.10 1.01
CA TYR A 15 3.84 5.05 1.87
C TYR A 15 2.34 5.10 1.56
N TRP A 16 1.94 5.23 0.29
CA TRP A 16 0.53 5.40 -0.07
C TRP A 16 -0.31 4.16 0.20
N THR A 17 0.24 2.97 -0.05
CA THR A 17 -0.43 1.71 0.25
C THR A 17 -0.60 1.54 1.75
N ALA A 18 0.44 1.82 2.53
CA ALA A 18 0.40 1.75 3.99
C ALA A 18 -0.54 2.81 4.60
N LEU A 19 -0.56 4.03 4.07
CA LEU A 19 -1.46 5.08 4.49
C LEU A 19 -2.92 4.67 4.28
N ALA A 20 -3.25 4.13 3.10
CA ALA A 20 -4.59 3.62 2.80
C ALA A 20 -5.02 2.51 3.79
N MET A 21 -4.10 1.60 4.16
CA MET A 21 -4.36 0.56 5.17
C MET A 21 -4.65 1.14 6.55
N LYS A 22 -3.88 2.15 6.98
CA LYS A 22 -4.03 2.80 8.29
C LYS A 22 -5.32 3.61 8.42
N GLN A 23 -5.80 4.19 7.31
CA GLN A 23 -7.01 5.02 7.27
C GLN A 23 -8.32 4.22 7.19
N GLN A 24 -8.30 2.94 6.79
CA GLN A 24 -9.52 2.13 6.63
C GLN A 24 -10.26 1.78 7.94
N GLY A 25 -9.71 2.12 9.10
CA GLY A 25 -10.39 1.96 10.41
C GLY A 25 -10.31 0.56 11.03
N SER A 26 -9.79 -0.44 10.31
CA SER A 26 -9.50 -1.77 10.87
C SER A 26 -8.17 -1.77 11.61
N ARG A 27 -8.16 -2.22 12.87
CA ARG A 27 -6.92 -2.39 13.67
C ARG A 27 -5.95 -3.37 13.02
N PHE A 28 -6.47 -4.41 12.35
CA PHE A 28 -5.67 -5.39 11.64
C PHE A 28 -4.93 -4.77 10.46
N TYR A 29 -5.66 -4.05 9.58
CA TYR A 29 -5.01 -3.40 8.43
C TYR A 29 -4.08 -2.27 8.85
N ARG A 30 -4.40 -1.56 9.94
CA ARG A 30 -3.46 -0.59 10.52
C ARG A 30 -2.12 -1.25 10.90
N ALA A 31 -2.14 -2.38 11.59
CA ALA A 31 -0.92 -3.09 11.97
C ALA A 31 -0.14 -3.60 10.74
N ILE A 32 -0.83 -4.05 9.68
CA ILE A 32 -0.16 -4.42 8.42
C ILE A 32 0.48 -3.20 7.77
N GLY A 33 -0.21 -2.05 7.73
CA GLY A 33 0.35 -0.82 7.17
C GLY A 33 1.59 -0.34 7.91
N GLU A 34 1.58 -0.42 9.26
CA GLU A 34 2.75 -0.13 10.10
C GLU A 34 3.90 -1.11 9.82
N ALA A 35 3.61 -2.41 9.75
CA ALA A 35 4.61 -3.42 9.42
C ALA A 35 5.18 -3.24 8.00
N LEU A 36 4.35 -2.86 7.02
CA LEU A 36 4.74 -2.69 5.64
C LEU A 36 5.71 -1.52 5.45
N GLU A 37 5.48 -0.40 6.13
CA GLU A 37 6.42 0.73 6.14
C GLU A 37 7.76 0.38 6.80
N ALA A 38 7.72 -0.36 7.92
CA ALA A 38 8.91 -0.77 8.65
C ALA A 38 9.69 -1.91 7.97
N ALA A 39 9.06 -2.64 7.05
CA ALA A 39 9.64 -3.80 6.40
C ALA A 39 10.76 -3.44 5.42
N ASP A 40 11.78 -4.29 5.39
CA ASP A 40 12.79 -4.35 4.34
C ASP A 40 12.25 -5.04 3.07
N VAL A 41 13.07 -5.08 2.02
CA VAL A 41 12.67 -5.62 0.71
C VAL A 41 12.17 -7.08 0.78
N PRO A 42 12.84 -8.02 1.47
CA PRO A 42 12.32 -9.38 1.62
C PRO A 42 10.98 -9.45 2.36
N ASN A 43 10.81 -8.70 3.45
CA ASN A 43 9.58 -8.74 4.24
C ASN A 43 8.41 -8.04 3.52
N ARG A 44 8.66 -6.99 2.74
CA ARG A 44 7.64 -6.39 1.85
C ARG A 44 7.12 -7.41 0.84
N ARG A 45 8.02 -8.12 0.18
CA ARG A 45 7.66 -9.20 -0.76
C ARG A 45 6.81 -10.27 -0.06
N LEU A 46 7.18 -10.67 1.14
CA LEU A 46 6.43 -11.66 1.92
C LEU A 46 5.00 -11.16 2.26
N ILE A 47 4.86 -9.91 2.71
CA ILE A 47 3.55 -9.29 2.99
C ILE A 47 2.68 -9.29 1.72
N TYR A 48 3.24 -8.87 0.59
CA TYR A 48 2.51 -8.83 -0.69
C TYR A 48 2.06 -10.22 -1.14
N GLN A 49 2.88 -11.24 -0.96
CA GLN A 49 2.55 -12.61 -1.34
C GLN A 49 1.54 -13.26 -0.38
N THR A 50 1.52 -12.85 0.89
CA THR A 50 0.61 -13.42 1.90
C THR A 50 -0.83 -12.92 1.73
N TRP A 51 -1.02 -11.65 1.40
CA TRP A 51 -2.35 -11.05 1.21
C TRP A 51 -2.49 -10.32 -0.14
N PRO A 52 -2.40 -11.05 -1.26
CA PRO A 52 -2.23 -10.44 -2.57
C PRO A 52 -3.41 -9.54 -2.98
N ASP A 53 -4.63 -10.02 -2.79
CA ASP A 53 -5.83 -9.26 -3.20
C ASP A 53 -6.08 -8.05 -2.30
N ALA A 54 -5.86 -8.20 -0.99
CA ALA A 54 -6.04 -7.11 -0.04
C ALA A 54 -5.01 -6.00 -0.26
N VAL A 55 -3.73 -6.35 -0.38
CA VAL A 55 -2.66 -5.39 -0.65
C VAL A 55 -2.91 -4.67 -1.98
N TRP A 56 -3.35 -5.39 -3.02
CA TRP A 56 -3.65 -4.79 -4.31
C TRP A 56 -4.80 -3.77 -4.22
N ASP A 57 -5.89 -4.09 -3.51
CA ASP A 57 -6.98 -3.13 -3.28
C ASP A 57 -6.47 -1.87 -2.54
N PHE A 58 -5.63 -2.05 -1.52
CA PHE A 58 -5.03 -0.93 -0.79
C PHE A 58 -4.06 -0.10 -1.62
N TYR A 59 -3.30 -0.72 -2.52
CA TYR A 59 -2.47 -0.02 -3.49
C TYR A 59 -3.32 0.88 -4.39
N LEU A 60 -4.41 0.35 -4.96
CA LEU A 60 -5.33 1.13 -5.80
C LEU A 60 -6.02 2.27 -5.04
N ARG A 61 -6.25 2.12 -3.73
CA ARG A 61 -6.73 3.21 -2.86
C ARG A 61 -5.62 4.24 -2.59
N GLY A 62 -4.40 3.77 -2.37
CA GLY A 62 -3.21 4.61 -2.19
C GLY A 62 -2.96 5.55 -3.35
N LEU A 63 -3.08 5.06 -4.59
CA LEU A 63 -2.98 5.90 -5.79
C LEU A 63 -3.99 7.06 -5.81
N ARG A 64 -5.18 6.88 -5.22
CA ARG A 64 -6.18 7.96 -5.13
C ARG A 64 -5.83 8.98 -4.05
N LEU A 65 -5.21 8.54 -2.95
CA LEU A 65 -4.70 9.45 -1.92
C LEU A 65 -3.56 10.30 -2.48
N GLU A 66 -2.62 9.67 -3.18
CA GLU A 66 -1.51 10.34 -3.86
C GLU A 66 -1.99 11.39 -4.86
N ALA A 67 -2.95 11.02 -5.72
CA ALA A 67 -3.54 11.96 -6.67
C ALA A 67 -4.29 13.11 -5.98
N GLY A 68 -4.91 12.84 -4.81
CA GLY A 68 -5.58 13.84 -3.99
C GLY A 68 -4.62 14.85 -3.36
N GLU A 69 -3.46 14.42 -2.88
CA GLU A 69 -2.42 15.30 -2.34
C GLU A 69 -1.63 16.04 -3.45
N SER A 70 -1.48 15.42 -4.62
CA SER A 70 -0.76 16.01 -5.77
C SER A 70 -1.58 17.02 -6.57
N SER A 71 -2.91 17.07 -6.36
CA SER A 71 -3.76 18.06 -7.00
C SER A 71 -3.58 19.42 -6.32
N PRO A 72 -3.14 20.49 -7.02
CA PRO A 72 -2.96 21.78 -6.39
C PRO A 72 -4.32 22.28 -5.90
N SER A 73 -4.43 22.52 -4.59
CA SER A 73 -5.58 23.18 -3.99
C SER A 73 -5.60 24.65 -4.45
N TRP A 74 -6.07 24.91 -5.67
CA TRP A 74 -6.50 26.25 -6.05
C TRP A 74 -7.86 26.48 -5.41
N GLY A 75 -7.83 26.96 -4.18
CA GLY A 75 -8.91 27.69 -3.54
C GLY A 75 -8.77 29.18 -3.80
#